data_AF-A0A8B7S725-F1
#
_entry.id   AF-A0A8B7S725-F1
#
_cell.length_a   1.000
_cell.length_b   1.000
_cell.length_c   1.000
_cell.angle_alpha   90.00
_cell.angle_beta   90.00
_cell.angle_gamma   90.00
#
_symmetry.space_group_name_H-M   'P 1'
#
loop_
_entity.id
_entity.type
_entity.pdbx_description
1 polymer ?
#
loop_
_entity_poly.entity_id
_entity_poly.type
_entity_poly.pdbx_seq_one_letter_code
_entity_poly.pdbx_strand_id
1 'polypeptide(L)'
;MGLGELRSRESSDWCLVHGSLLLFWGLITSAYSIALNPPGSFLEGVARTGRYTFTAAAVGAIFGITSCVSAQVREKPDDPLNYFIGGCAGGLTLGARTHSYRIGAAACAYMGTMAALVKMGQLEGWKVFAEPKV
;
A
#
# COMPACT_ATOMS: atom_id res chain seq x y z
N MET A 1 8.96 18.70 -25.57
CA MET A 1 9.53 18.18 -24.32
C MET A 1 8.88 18.83 -23.09
N GLY A 2 7.54 18.83 -22.93
CA GLY A 2 6.94 19.69 -21.88
C GLY A 2 5.59 19.30 -21.26
N LEU A 3 4.85 18.32 -21.79
CA LEU A 3 3.60 17.85 -21.15
C LEU A 3 3.75 16.50 -20.42
N GLY A 4 4.65 15.62 -20.89
CA GLY A 4 4.92 14.33 -20.23
C GLY A 4 5.66 14.45 -18.89
N GLU A 5 6.56 15.43 -18.76
CA GLU A 5 7.38 15.63 -17.55
C GLU A 5 6.56 16.19 -16.37
N LEU A 6 5.59 17.07 -16.66
CA LEU A 6 4.68 17.64 -15.65
C LEU A 6 3.67 16.59 -15.16
N ARG A 7 3.11 15.77 -16.05
CA ARG A 7 2.29 14.60 -15.68
C ARG A 7 3.08 13.56 -14.89
N SER A 8 4.37 13.39 -15.20
CA SER A 8 5.26 12.49 -14.46
C SER A 8 5.63 13.01 -13.06
N ARG A 9 5.74 14.32 -12.82
CA ARG A 9 5.96 14.88 -11.47
C ARG A 9 4.73 14.77 -10.58
N GLU A 10 3.55 15.11 -11.10
CA GLU A 10 2.29 15.02 -10.34
C GLU A 10 1.92 13.56 -10.06
N SER A 11 2.20 12.63 -10.99
CA SER A 11 2.08 11.19 -10.73
C SER A 11 3.10 10.70 -9.69
N SER A 12 4.35 11.16 -9.74
CA SER A 12 5.36 10.83 -8.72
C SER A 12 4.94 11.25 -7.32
N ASP A 13 4.35 12.44 -7.17
CA ASP A 13 3.82 12.92 -5.88
C ASP A 13 2.70 12.01 -5.37
N TRP A 14 1.80 11.51 -6.24
CA TRP A 14 0.79 10.50 -5.88
C TRP A 14 1.39 9.13 -5.52
N CYS A 15 2.48 8.68 -6.17
CA CYS A 15 3.19 7.45 -5.82
C CYS A 15 3.87 7.58 -4.44
N LEU A 16 4.48 8.74 -4.17
CA LEU A 16 5.19 9.05 -2.93
C LEU A 16 4.23 9.23 -1.75
N VAL A 17 3.08 9.85 -1.95
CA VAL A 17 2.05 10.02 -0.91
C VAL A 17 1.50 8.67 -0.46
N HIS A 18 1.20 7.74 -1.38
CA HIS A 18 0.76 6.39 -1.01
C HIS A 18 1.84 5.60 -0.27
N GLY A 19 3.10 5.70 -0.70
CA GLY A 19 4.24 5.08 0.00
C GLY A 19 4.41 5.62 1.42
N SER A 20 4.22 6.93 1.61
CA SER A 20 4.36 7.60 2.91
C SER A 20 3.25 7.22 3.90
N LEU A 21 2.02 7.06 3.42
CA LEU A 21 0.88 6.61 4.25
C LEU A 21 1.10 5.18 4.78
N LEU A 22 1.61 4.28 3.96
CA LEU A 22 1.90 2.90 4.39
C LEU A 22 3.10 2.82 5.34
N LEU A 23 4.08 3.72 5.20
CA LEU A 23 5.17 3.85 6.16
C LEU A 23 4.65 4.29 7.54
N PHE A 24 3.73 5.24 7.57
CA PHE A 24 3.10 5.71 8.81
C PHE A 24 2.33 4.58 9.51
N TRP A 25 1.53 3.82 8.77
CA TRP A 25 0.86 2.62 9.30
C TRP A 25 1.84 1.53 9.75
N GLY A 26 2.96 1.37 9.05
CA GLY A 26 4.06 0.47 9.45
C GLY A 26 4.67 0.86 10.81
N LEU A 27 4.85 2.15 11.06
CA LEU A 27 5.36 2.65 12.35
C LEU A 27 4.34 2.46 13.47
N ILE A 28 3.06 2.73 13.23
CA ILE A 28 1.99 2.50 14.21
C ILE A 28 1.91 1.03 14.59
N THR A 29 1.86 0.14 13.58
CA THR A 29 1.79 -1.31 13.83
C THR A 29 3.03 -1.82 14.56
N SER A 30 4.22 -1.29 14.24
CA SER A 30 5.43 -1.61 14.98
C SER A 30 5.36 -1.16 16.45
N ALA A 31 4.90 0.07 16.71
CA ALA A 31 4.73 0.59 18.06
C ALA A 31 3.76 -0.28 18.88
N TYR A 32 2.62 -0.66 18.30
CA TYR A 32 1.68 -1.59 18.93
C TYR A 32 2.28 -2.98 19.17
N SER A 33 3.09 -3.50 18.23
CA SER A 33 3.70 -4.82 18.37
C SER A 33 4.68 -4.91 19.56
N ILE A 34 5.40 -3.81 19.83
CA ILE A 34 6.33 -3.73 20.96
C ILE A 34 5.57 -3.54 22.28
N ALA A 35 4.51 -2.73 22.27
CA ALA A 35 3.68 -2.47 23.44
C ALA A 35 2.91 -3.72 23.92
N LEU A 36 2.37 -4.52 22.98
CA LEU A 36 1.56 -5.70 23.29
C LEU A 36 2.40 -6.98 23.50
N ASN A 37 3.57 -7.09 22.87
CA ASN A 37 4.48 -8.23 23.03
C ASN A 37 5.90 -7.72 23.32
N PRO A 38 6.21 -7.41 24.61
CA PRO A 38 7.52 -6.91 24.99
C PRO A 38 8.59 -7.95 24.64
N PRO A 39 9.59 -7.59 23.82
CA PRO A 39 10.69 -8.48 23.49
C PRO A 39 11.58 -8.69 24.72
N GLY A 40 12.14 -9.89 24.89
CA GLY A 40 13.04 -10.21 26.01
C GLY A 40 14.35 -9.41 26.01
N SER A 41 14.67 -8.72 24.91
CA SER A 41 15.85 -7.86 24.78
C SER A 41 15.60 -6.67 23.84
N PHE A 42 16.35 -5.59 24.07
CA PHE A 42 16.28 -4.38 23.22
C PHE A 42 16.67 -4.65 21.76
N LEU A 43 17.69 -5.49 21.55
CA LEU A 43 18.14 -5.88 20.21
C LEU A 43 17.08 -6.65 19.43
N GLU A 44 16.33 -7.53 20.09
CA GLU A 44 15.24 -8.26 19.45
C GLU A 44 14.06 -7.33 19.12
N GLY A 45 13.80 -6.33 19.97
CA GLY A 45 12.82 -5.28 19.70
C GLY A 45 13.16 -4.43 18.48
N VAL A 46 14.42 -3.99 18.36
CA VAL A 46 14.88 -3.21 17.20
C VAL A 46 14.85 -4.06 15.93
N ALA A 47 15.31 -5.32 15.99
CA ALA A 47 15.28 -6.22 14.83
C ALA A 47 13.85 -6.53 14.37
N ARG A 48 12.92 -6.76 15.30
CA ARG A 48 11.49 -6.97 15.01
C ARG A 48 10.86 -5.73 14.37
N THR A 49 11.11 -4.57 14.96
CA THR A 49 10.63 -3.27 14.44
C THR A 49 11.15 -3.02 13.03
N GLY A 50 12.46 -3.19 12.81
CA GLY A 50 13.07 -3.01 11.50
C GLY A 50 12.47 -3.95 10.44
N ARG A 51 12.20 -5.20 10.79
CA ARG A 51 11.55 -6.17 9.88
C ARG A 51 10.13 -5.75 9.50
N TYR A 52 9.31 -5.30 10.47
CA TYR A 52 7.94 -4.86 10.20
C TYR A 52 7.91 -3.57 9.37
N THR A 53 8.66 -2.54 9.78
CA THR A 53 8.71 -1.26 9.06
C THR A 53 9.23 -1.43 7.65
N PHE A 54 10.31 -2.19 7.45
CA PHE A 54 10.85 -2.41 6.11
C PHE A 54 9.88 -3.18 5.21
N THR A 55 9.15 -4.15 5.78
CA THR A 55 8.16 -4.90 5.01
C THR A 55 6.98 -4.02 4.61
N ALA A 56 6.46 -3.20 5.53
CA ALA A 56 5.42 -2.22 5.22
C ALA A 56 5.89 -1.19 4.17
N ALA A 57 7.11 -0.68 4.31
CA ALA A 57 7.72 0.25 3.35
C ALA A 57 7.88 -0.38 1.96
N ALA A 58 8.36 -1.63 1.88
CA ALA A 58 8.52 -2.35 0.62
C ALA A 58 7.17 -2.58 -0.08
N VAL A 59 6.15 -3.01 0.68
CA VAL A 59 4.79 -3.17 0.15
C VAL A 59 4.25 -1.85 -0.39
N GLY A 60 4.42 -0.75 0.34
CA GLY A 60 3.97 0.57 -0.10
C GLY A 60 4.72 1.14 -1.29
N ALA A 61 6.02 0.89 -1.40
CA ALA A 61 6.80 1.28 -2.56
C ALA A 61 6.38 0.50 -3.81
N ILE A 62 6.21 -0.83 -3.72
CA ILE A 62 5.77 -1.66 -4.84
C ILE A 62 4.34 -1.32 -5.26
N PHE A 63 3.44 -1.08 -4.30
CA PHE A 63 2.07 -0.64 -4.58
C PHE A 63 2.06 0.69 -5.33
N GLY A 64 2.82 1.69 -4.85
CA GLY A 64 2.92 3.01 -5.47
C GLY A 64 3.50 2.96 -6.87
N ILE A 65 4.66 2.32 -7.05
CA ILE A 65 5.32 2.19 -8.36
C ILE A 65 4.43 1.42 -9.35
N THR A 66 3.87 0.28 -8.94
CA THR A 66 3.04 -0.55 -9.82
C THR A 66 1.77 0.18 -10.24
N SER A 67 1.11 0.88 -9.31
CA SER A 67 -0.08 1.66 -9.62
C SER A 67 0.25 2.78 -10.62
N CYS A 68 1.35 3.49 -10.42
CA CYS A 68 1.79 4.56 -11.33
C CYS A 68 2.20 4.02 -12.72
N VAL A 69 2.97 2.94 -12.78
CA VAL A 69 3.35 2.29 -14.05
C VAL A 69 2.12 1.78 -14.80
N SER A 70 1.16 1.19 -14.07
CA SER A 70 -0.09 0.69 -14.67
C SER A 70 -0.95 1.81 -15.25
N ALA A 71 -1.00 2.97 -14.60
CA ALA A 71 -1.71 4.15 -15.10
C ALA A 71 -1.05 4.73 -16.37
N GLN A 72 0.29 4.76 -16.42
CA GLN A 72 1.06 5.28 -17.55
C GLN A 72 0.97 4.36 -18.78
N VAL A 73 0.98 3.04 -18.60
CA VAL A 73 0.92 2.06 -19.70
C VAL A 73 -0.47 1.97 -20.34
N ARG A 74 -1.54 2.18 -19.57
CA ARG A 74 -2.90 1.89 -20.02
C ARG A 74 -3.71 3.11 -20.44
N GLU A 75 -3.17 4.33 -20.24
CA GLU A 75 -3.80 5.64 -20.52
C GLU A 75 -5.25 5.80 -20.01
N LYS A 76 -5.71 4.88 -19.16
CA LYS A 76 -7.05 4.81 -18.57
C LYS A 76 -6.91 4.86 -17.05
N PRO A 77 -6.96 6.05 -16.44
CA PRO A 77 -6.70 6.22 -15.00
C PRO A 77 -7.83 5.72 -14.09
N ASP A 78 -9.00 5.38 -14.65
CA ASP A 78 -10.22 5.11 -13.87
C ASP A 78 -10.62 3.65 -13.78
N ASP A 79 -9.82 2.73 -14.34
CA ASP A 79 -10.12 1.30 -14.23
C ASP A 79 -9.70 0.76 -12.84
N PRO A 80 -10.64 0.20 -12.05
CA PRO A 80 -10.33 -0.41 -10.75
C PRO A 80 -9.34 -1.59 -10.88
N LEU A 81 -9.17 -2.13 -12.09
CA LEU A 81 -8.20 -3.16 -12.42
C LEU A 81 -6.74 -2.70 -12.23
N ASN A 82 -6.42 -1.43 -12.46
CA ASN A 82 -5.05 -0.91 -12.30
C ASN A 82 -4.64 -0.91 -10.82
N TYR A 83 -5.57 -0.53 -9.95
CA TYR A 83 -5.40 -0.57 -8.49
C TYR A 83 -5.37 -2.02 -7.96
N PHE A 84 -6.10 -2.94 -8.60
CA PHE A 84 -6.01 -4.37 -8.28
C PHE A 84 -4.61 -4.93 -8.56
N ILE A 85 -4.00 -4.57 -9.71
CA ILE A 85 -2.64 -5.02 -10.07
C ILE A 85 -1.62 -4.45 -9.08
N GLY A 86 -1.74 -3.17 -8.72
CA GLY A 86 -0.90 -2.54 -7.68
C GLY A 86 -1.04 -3.24 -6.32
N GLY A 87 -2.28 -3.51 -5.89
CA GLY A 87 -2.58 -4.21 -4.64
C GLY A 87 -2.08 -5.65 -4.63
N CYS A 88 -2.18 -6.35 -5.75
CA CYS A 88 -1.68 -7.72 -5.88
C CYS A 88 -0.14 -7.77 -5.87
N ALA A 89 0.54 -6.83 -6.54
CA ALA A 89 2.00 -6.73 -6.49
C ALA A 89 2.51 -6.40 -5.07
N GLY A 90 1.83 -5.50 -4.36
CA GLY A 90 2.09 -5.24 -2.94
C GLY A 90 1.86 -6.46 -2.05
N GLY A 91 0.75 -7.18 -2.24
CA GLY A 91 0.41 -8.40 -1.49
C GLY A 91 1.38 -9.57 -1.75
N LEU A 92 1.83 -9.74 -3.00
CA LEU A 92 2.87 -10.72 -3.34
C LEU A 92 4.22 -10.36 -2.70
N THR A 93 4.54 -9.07 -2.59
CA THR A 93 5.74 -8.61 -1.87
C THR A 93 5.68 -9.01 -0.39
N LEU A 94 4.50 -8.90 0.24
CA LEU A 94 4.30 -9.39 1.61
C LEU A 94 4.48 -10.92 1.72
N GLY A 95 3.95 -11.67 0.75
CA GLY A 95 4.13 -13.13 0.65
C GLY A 95 5.59 -13.55 0.47
N ALA A 96 6.34 -12.82 -0.34
CA ALA A 96 7.77 -13.04 -0.55
C ALA A 96 8.57 -12.81 0.73
N ARG A 97 8.24 -11.75 1.50
CA ARG A 97 8.92 -11.42 2.76
C ARG A 97 8.59 -12.40 3.90
N THR A 98 7.40 -13.01 3.85
CA THR A 98 6.96 -14.05 4.80
C THR A 98 7.28 -15.47 4.34
N HIS A 99 7.95 -15.64 3.20
CA HIS A 99 8.30 -16.93 2.59
C HIS A 99 7.10 -17.89 2.45
N SER A 100 5.90 -17.34 2.17
CA SER A 100 4.67 -18.14 2.09
C SER A 100 3.82 -17.75 0.90
N TYR A 101 3.67 -18.71 -0.03
CA TYR A 101 2.82 -18.56 -1.22
C TYR A 101 1.34 -18.41 -0.86
N ARG A 102 0.87 -19.09 0.21
CA ARG A 102 -0.51 -18.95 0.70
C ARG A 102 -0.78 -17.54 1.19
N ILE A 103 0.13 -16.97 1.98
CA ILE A 103 0.00 -15.60 2.48
C ILE A 103 0.08 -14.62 1.32
N GLY A 104 0.97 -14.83 0.35
CA GLY A 104 1.06 -14.00 -0.85
C GLY A 104 -0.22 -14.01 -1.71
N ALA A 105 -0.79 -15.19 -1.96
CA ALA A 105 -2.02 -15.32 -2.72
C ALA A 105 -3.23 -14.69 -2.00
N ALA A 106 -3.37 -14.96 -0.71
CA ALA A 106 -4.42 -14.34 0.11
C ALA A 106 -4.24 -12.81 0.16
N ALA A 107 -3.02 -12.33 0.43
CA ALA A 107 -2.72 -10.91 0.49
C ALA A 107 -2.95 -10.21 -0.85
N CYS A 108 -2.60 -10.83 -1.97
CA CYS A 108 -2.92 -10.30 -3.29
C CYS A 108 -4.43 -10.15 -3.48
N ALA A 109 -5.22 -11.18 -3.16
CA ALA A 109 -6.67 -11.12 -3.30
C ALA A 109 -7.30 -10.06 -2.39
N TYR A 110 -6.89 -9.99 -1.12
CA TYR A 110 -7.42 -9.02 -0.16
C TYR A 110 -6.97 -7.59 -0.48
N MET A 111 -5.68 -7.35 -0.67
CA MET A 111 -5.17 -6.00 -0.94
C MET A 111 -5.58 -5.52 -2.34
N GLY A 112 -5.62 -6.42 -3.32
CA GLY A 112 -6.09 -6.12 -4.67
C GLY A 112 -7.56 -5.72 -4.68
N THR A 113 -8.45 -6.49 -4.04
CA THR A 113 -9.88 -6.16 -3.98
C THR A 113 -10.13 -4.90 -3.18
N MET A 114 -9.45 -4.71 -2.05
CA MET A 114 -9.56 -3.47 -1.27
C MET A 114 -9.12 -2.25 -2.07
N ALA A 115 -8.00 -2.32 -2.81
CA ALA A 115 -7.55 -1.22 -3.64
C ALA A 115 -8.54 -0.89 -4.78
N ALA A 116 -9.13 -1.92 -5.39
CA ALA A 116 -10.19 -1.75 -6.38
C ALA A 116 -11.44 -1.09 -5.78
N LEU A 117 -11.87 -1.55 -4.60
CA LEU A 117 -13.03 -1.00 -3.88
C LEU A 117 -12.82 0.45 -3.45
N VAL A 118 -11.60 0.82 -3.01
CA VAL A 118 -11.28 2.21 -2.67
C VAL A 118 -11.45 3.11 -3.90
N LYS A 119 -10.96 2.68 -5.07
CA LYS A 119 -11.14 3.46 -6.31
C LYS A 119 -12.62 3.53 -6.72
N MET A 120 -13.37 2.43 -6.64
CA MET A 120 -14.81 2.46 -6.92
C MET A 120 -15.56 3.37 -5.94
N GLY A 121 -15.23 3.34 -4.65
CA GLY A 121 -15.80 4.23 -3.65
C GLY A 121 -15.47 5.71 -3.89
N GLN A 122 -14.29 6.02 -4.42
CA GLN A 122 -13.96 7.39 -4.86
C GLN A 122 -14.76 7.82 -6.08
N LEU A 123 -14.98 6.92 -7.05
CA LEU A 123 -15.78 7.21 -8.24
C LEU A 123 -17.28 7.38 -7.92
N GLU A 124 -17.79 6.60 -6.98
CA GLU A 124 -19.19 6.68 -6.52
C GLU A 124 -19.41 7.68 -5.38
N GLY A 125 -18.36 8.31 -4.87
CA GLY A 125 -18.45 9.31 -3.80
C GLY A 125 -18.86 8.76 -2.43
N TRP A 126 -18.50 7.50 -2.13
CA TRP A 126 -18.79 6.90 -0.83
C TRP A 126 -18.08 7.65 0.31
N LYS A 127 -18.87 8.23 1.21
CA LYS A 127 -18.36 8.82 2.45
C LYS A 127 -18.06 7.70 3.47
N VAL A 128 -16.79 7.34 3.62
CA VAL A 128 -16.34 6.31 4.58
C VAL A 128 -16.72 6.67 6.02
N PHE A 129 -16.71 7.97 6.35
CA PHE A 129 -17.29 8.53 7.55
C PHE A 129 -18.50 9.36 7.14
N ALA A 130 -19.68 8.74 7.14
CA ALA A 130 -20.91 9.48 6.94
C ALA A 130 -21.06 10.50 8.07
N GLU A 131 -21.23 11.78 7.72
CA GLU A 131 -21.69 12.77 8.69
C GLU A 131 -23.03 12.29 9.28
N PRO A 132 -23.20 12.32 10.62
CA PRO A 132 -24.48 12.00 11.22
C PRO A 132 -25.52 12.95 10.63
N LYS A 133 -26.42 12.41 9.78
CA LYS A 133 -27.58 13.14 9.27
C LYS A 133 -28.53 13.33 10.45
N VAL A 134 -28.52 14.53 11.00
CA VAL A 134 -29.64 15.10 11.77
C VAL A 134 -30.44 16.01 10.85
#